data_AF-A0A496SS56-F1
#
_entry.id   AF-A0A496SS56-F1
#
_cell.length_a   1.000
_cell.length_b   1.000
_cell.length_c   1.000
_cell.angle_alpha   90.00
_cell.angle_beta   90.00
_cell.angle_gamma   90.00
#
_symmetry.space_group_name_H-M   'P 1'
#
loop_
_entity.id
_entity.type
_entity.pdbx_description
1 polymer ?
#
loop_
_entity_poly.entity_id
_entity_poly.type
_entity_poly.pdbx_seq_one_letter_code
_entity_poly.pdbx_strand_id
1 'polypeptide(L)' 'MLKVLERYSDIIRSFRIAKFEQVGTSLRLRVEVEFIDGSKLYIRETVIEGAKRKAIWSMR' A
#
# COMPACT_ATOMS: atom_id res chain seq x y z
N MET A 1 5.23 2.58 -4.07
CA MET A 1 3.88 2.02 -4.22
C MET A 1 3.23 2.31 -5.57
N LEU A 2 3.12 3.57 -6.02
CA LEU A 2 2.44 3.94 -7.28
C LEU A 2 2.88 3.11 -8.50
N LYS A 3 4.19 3.00 -8.74
CA LYS A 3 4.74 2.17 -9.83
C LYS A 3 4.36 0.69 -9.77
N VAL A 4 4.07 0.16 -8.57
CA VAL A 4 3.63 -1.23 -8.40
C VAL A 4 2.16 -1.34 -8.79
N LEU A 5 1.32 -0.41 -8.34
CA LEU A 5 -0.10 -0.37 -8.72
C LEU A 5 -0.26 -0.17 -10.24
N GLU A 6 0.56 0.69 -10.86
CA GLU A 6 0.60 0.87 -12.31
C GLU A 6 1.05 -0.41 -13.04
N ARG A 7 2.11 -1.06 -12.56
CA ARG A 7 2.64 -2.28 -13.19
C ARG A 7 1.66 -3.45 -13.18
N TYR A 8 0.79 -3.52 -12.17
CA TYR A 8 -0.16 -4.61 -11.98
C TYR A 8 -1.61 -4.15 -12.17
N SER A 9 -1.84 -3.06 -12.91
CA SER A 9 -3.18 -2.51 -13.15
C SER A 9 -4.16 -3.54 -13.72
N ASP A 10 -3.65 -4.46 -14.55
CA ASP A 10 -4.47 -5.42 -15.29
C ASP A 10 -5.14 -6.47 -14.39
N ILE A 11 -4.59 -6.69 -13.18
CA ILE A 11 -5.15 -7.62 -12.19
C ILE A 11 -5.85 -6.89 -11.04
N ILE A 12 -5.74 -5.56 -10.98
CA ILE A 12 -6.31 -4.74 -9.92
C ILE A 12 -7.68 -4.23 -10.37
N ARG A 13 -8.72 -4.60 -9.62
CA ARG A 13 -10.06 -4.09 -9.85
C ARG A 13 -10.23 -2.68 -9.28
N SER A 14 -9.76 -2.47 -8.05
CA SER A 14 -9.81 -1.17 -7.39
C SER A 14 -8.75 -1.08 -6.29
N PHE A 15 -8.42 0.14 -5.87
CA PHE A 15 -7.66 0.36 -4.65
C PHE A 15 -8.18 1.59 -3.92
N ARG A 16 -8.02 1.62 -2.60
CA ARG A 16 -8.35 2.78 -1.77
C ARG A 16 -7.31 3.01 -0.69
N ILE A 17 -7.07 4.28 -0.38
CA ILE A 17 -6.26 4.67 0.77
C ILE A 17 -7.13 4.51 2.02
N ALA A 18 -6.85 3.48 2.81
CA ALA A 18 -7.58 3.18 4.03
C ALA A 18 -7.15 4.08 5.20
N LYS A 19 -5.87 4.49 5.24
CA LYS A 19 -5.36 5.39 6.27
C LYS A 19 -4.10 6.10 5.80
N PHE A 20 -3.98 7.37 6.14
CA PHE A 20 -2.75 8.16 6.00
C PHE A 20 -2.49 8.92 7.31
N GLU A 21 -1.30 8.75 7.88
CA GLU A 21 -0.92 9.40 9.14
C GLU A 21 0.50 9.95 9.04
N GLN A 22 0.70 11.16 9.55
CA GLN A 22 2.03 11.72 9.77
C GLN A 22 2.31 11.76 11.28
N VAL A 23 3.42 11.17 11.69
CA VAL A 23 3.89 11.15 13.08
C VAL A 23 5.32 11.67 13.10
N GLY A 24 5.48 12.96 13.43
CA GLY A 24 6.76 13.67 13.28
C GLY A 24 7.24 13.64 11.81
N THR A 25 8.43 13.09 11.60
CA THR A 25 9.05 12.89 10.27
C THR A 25 8.65 11.58 9.61
N SER A 26 7.83 10.77 10.27
CA SER A 26 7.36 9.49 9.72
C SER A 26 6.01 9.63 9.03
N LEU A 27 5.88 9.07 7.83
CA LEU A 27 4.61 8.91 7.12
C LEU A 27 4.19 7.44 7.16
N ARG A 28 2.92 7.19 7.50
CA ARG A 28 2.31 5.86 7.53
C ARG A 28 1.15 5.83 6.55
N LEU A 29 1.19 4.87 5.64
CA LEU A 29 0.19 4.68 4.60
C LEU A 29 -0.39 3.26 4.70
N ARG A 30 -1.72 3.16 4.67
CA ARG A 30 -2.46 1.89 4.58
C ARG A 30 -3.32 1.92 3.33
N VAL A 31 -3.17 0.92 2.47
CA VAL A 31 -3.93 0.77 1.23
C VAL A 31 -4.60 -0.59 1.21
N GLU A 32 -5.84 -0.63 0.77
CA GLU A 32 -6.57 -1.84 0.44
C GLU A 32 -6.68 -1.92 -1.08
N VAL A 33 -6.29 -3.06 -1.65
CA VAL A 33 -6.38 -3.37 -3.08
C VAL A 33 -7.33 -4.54 -3.25
N GLU A 34 -8.30 -4.39 -4.14
CA GLU A 34 -9.18 -5.48 -4.57
C GLU A 34 -8.71 -5.96 -5.94
N PHE A 35 -8.45 -7.25 -6.06
CA PHE A 35 -8.09 -7.87 -7.33
C PHE A 35 -9.33 -8.30 -8.10
N ILE A 36 -9.16 -8.58 -9.40
CA ILE A 36 -10.24 -9.02 -10.29
C ILE A 36 -10.90 -10.34 -9.86
N ASP A 37 -10.19 -11.18 -9.11
CA ASP A 37 -10.69 -12.44 -8.56
C ASP A 37 -11.44 -12.26 -7.23
N GLY A 38 -11.57 -11.02 -6.74
CA GLY A 38 -12.22 -10.67 -5.48
C GLY A 38 -11.32 -10.81 -4.24
N SER A 39 -10.09 -11.30 -4.39
CA SER A 39 -9.12 -11.34 -3.28
C SER A 39 -8.64 -9.94 -2.90
N LYS A 40 -8.17 -9.79 -1.65
CA LYS A 40 -7.79 -8.49 -1.09
C LYS A 40 -6.36 -8.46 -0.59
N LEU A 41 -5.60 -7.45 -1.03
CA LEU A 41 -4.26 -7.15 -0.52
C LEU A 41 -4.30 -5.92 0.38
N TYR A 42 -3.71 -6.07 1.57
CA TYR A 42 -3.52 -4.97 2.52
C TYR A 42 -2.06 -4.56 2.55
N ILE A 43 -1.79 -3.35 2.12
CA ILE A 43 -0.44 -2.76 2.07
C ILE A 43 -0.27 -1.84 3.26
N ARG A 44 0.83 -2.02 4.01
CA ARG A 44 1.26 -1.10 5.07
C ARG A 44 2.66 -0.60 4.75
N GLU A 45 2.76 0.70 4.43
CA GLU A 45 4.03 1.36 4.16
C GLU A 45 4.32 2.38 5.27
N THR A 46 5.53 2.35 5.81
CA THR A 46 6.02 3.39 6.71
C THR A 46 7.28 3.99 6.12
N VAL A 47 7.23 5.29 5.83
CA VAL A 47 8.37 6.08 5.38
C VAL A 47 8.89 6.81 6.62
N ILE A 48 10.12 6.53 7.00
CA ILE A 48 10.81 7.22 8.10
C ILE A 48 11.92 8.01 7.43
N GLU A 49 11.97 9.32 7.67
CA GLU A 49 13.04 10.17 7.16
C GLU A 49 14.41 9.60 7.58
N GLY A 50 15.29 9.36 6.61
CA GLY A 50 16.62 8.76 6.82
C GLY A 50 16.69 7.23 6.89
N ALA A 51 15.57 6.50 6.98
CA ALA A 51 15.59 5.03 6.98
C ALA A 51 15.17 4.45 5.62
N LYS A 52 15.89 3.42 5.15
CA LYS A 52 15.50 2.64 3.95
C LYS A 52 14.06 2.11 4.12
N ARG A 53 13.29 2.20 3.02
CA ARG A 53 11.88 1.78 2.92
C ARG A 53 11.67 0.38 3.54
N LYS A 54 10.79 0.27 4.54
CA LYS A 54 10.26 -1.01 5.00
C LYS A 54 8.79 -1.10 4.57
N ALA A 55 8.49 -2.04 3.70
CA ALA A 55 7.12 -2.33 3.29
C ALA A 55 6.75 -3.75 3.73
N ILE A 56 5.58 -3.89 4.34
CA ILE A 56 5.05 -5.16 4.84
C ILE A 56 3.72 -5.43 4.12
N TRP A 57 3.57 -6.64 3.59
CA TRP A 57 2.41 -7.06 2.81
C TRP A 57 1.81 -8.32 3.45
N SER A 58 0.48 -8.43 3.44
CA SER A 58 -0.23 -9.64 3.87
C SER A 58 -1.41 -9.91 2.94
N MET A 59 -1.63 -11.19 2.61
CA MET A 59 -2.72 -11.67 1.77
C MET A 59 -3.72 -12.44 2.65
N ARG A 60 -5.01 -12.26 2.41
CA ARG A 60 -6.10 -13.00 3.07
C ARG A 60 -7.07 -13.53 2.04
#